data_AF-A0A9P4QMG8-F1
#
_entry.id   AF-A0A9P4QMG8-F1
#
_cell.length_a   1.000
_cell.length_b   1.000
_cell.length_c   1.000
_cell.angle_alpha   90.00
_cell.angle_beta   90.00
_cell.angle_gamma   90.00
#
_symmetry.space_group_name_H-M   'P 1'
#
loop_
_entity.id
_entity.type
_entity.pdbx_description
1 polymer ?
#
loop_
_entity_poly.entity_id
_entity_poly.type
_entity_poly.pdbx_seq_one_letter_code
_entity_poly.pdbx_strand_id
1 'polypeptide(L)'
;KSQLGMTSNMIEAIVSSETSNSAVISLLLDVYSDKGQSLERLLQAVVKNRRYGLETLRTLLRERPNETQITQRVVEAGSVVQNKSNGIEMITILLDHKEWPMVVDERVLQAAIGNTSSGEQILGLLRRDGAEFRITNRLMEYAAENMKYPWGMINWNSFQDIPDRLLEAVARNECSGHGIVARLIHDYGDNIRITDRVLEAAAKNSAHGLKILRLLLDDLSGDVFIASRVLEAAASNTGHPVDIFKYLVNIQDESTPISEQLLETAAQNKNHGRSIIEYLLREHRSEFVISDRILEAACMNKWEGHRIMEIILEAYDEPLEIRERLVEQLLKNGKDGDQILRTLIESSKTYIHMSSRVVEQIASSHARHPEEWFEMIMEEMQGAPRVTPRIVKAAAANEERGEQMMAYLLDFYEDDVKISERIMRAAVKNQKSGLPVVDMLIRERGHSGEFQVNERLVEDAAGNEKSGKKIIDVLLQHMGDCIQLNDAILEAVAANKESGEDIMELFRMR
;
A
#
# COMPACT_ATOMS: atom_id res chain seq x y z
N LYS A 1 39.79 -26.89 13.71
CA LYS A 1 40.13 -26.66 12.28
C LYS A 1 39.62 -27.75 11.31
N SER A 2 38.55 -28.52 11.58
CA SER A 2 37.89 -29.34 10.53
C SER A 2 36.46 -29.85 10.82
N GLN A 3 35.78 -29.43 11.90
CA GLN A 3 34.53 -30.08 12.36
C GLN A 3 33.24 -29.25 12.27
N LEU A 4 33.28 -28.01 11.78
CA LEU A 4 32.06 -27.25 11.54
C LEU A 4 31.64 -27.49 10.09
N GLY A 5 30.66 -28.37 9.89
CA GLY A 5 30.02 -28.64 8.60
C GLY A 5 29.22 -27.45 8.05
N MET A 6 29.73 -26.22 8.20
CA MET A 6 29.14 -25.01 7.65
C MET A 6 29.27 -25.02 6.14
N THR A 7 28.13 -24.81 5.48
CA THR A 7 28.06 -24.59 4.03
C THR A 7 28.53 -23.17 3.70
N SER A 8 28.94 -22.94 2.46
CA SER A 8 29.36 -21.61 1.98
C SER A 8 28.28 -20.55 2.22
N ASN A 9 27.01 -20.90 2.00
CA ASN A 9 25.86 -20.03 2.23
C ASN A 9 25.69 -19.65 3.71
N MET A 10 25.96 -20.57 4.64
CA MET A 10 25.91 -20.27 6.07
C MET A 10 27.00 -19.27 6.47
N ILE A 11 28.20 -19.42 5.91
CA ILE A 11 29.32 -18.50 6.17
C ILE A 11 29.02 -17.13 5.57
N GLU A 12 28.51 -17.05 4.34
CA GLU A 12 28.08 -15.80 3.71
C GLU A 12 26.99 -15.09 4.53
N ALA A 13 25.98 -15.81 5.01
CA ALA A 13 24.91 -15.26 5.85
C ALA A 13 25.45 -14.69 7.17
N ILE A 14 26.35 -15.43 7.83
CA ILE A 14 26.97 -14.97 9.10
C ILE A 14 27.86 -13.75 8.86
N VAL A 15 28.68 -13.74 7.81
CA VAL A 15 29.60 -12.62 7.51
C VAL A 15 28.84 -11.36 7.13
N SER A 16 27.74 -11.49 6.37
CA SER A 16 26.89 -10.35 6.00
C SER A 16 26.03 -9.80 7.14
N SER A 17 25.90 -10.54 8.26
CA SER A 17 25.11 -10.12 9.43
C SER A 17 25.76 -8.97 10.19
N GLU A 18 24.99 -7.92 10.49
CA GLU A 18 25.45 -6.75 11.25
C GLU A 18 25.84 -7.07 12.72
N THR A 19 25.46 -8.25 13.21
CA THR A 19 25.79 -8.75 14.57
C THR A 19 27.13 -9.48 14.65
N SER A 20 27.72 -9.83 13.52
CA SER A 20 29.01 -10.53 13.46
C SER A 20 30.15 -9.52 13.53
N ASN A 21 30.95 -9.59 14.61
CA ASN A 21 32.10 -8.71 14.82
C ASN A 21 33.32 -9.14 13.97
N SER A 22 34.30 -8.24 13.84
CA SER A 22 35.48 -8.47 12.99
C SER A 22 36.27 -9.73 13.38
N ALA A 23 36.37 -10.07 14.66
CA ALA A 23 37.07 -11.28 15.13
C ALA A 23 36.38 -12.58 14.69
N VAL A 24 35.05 -12.65 14.79
CA VAL A 24 34.26 -13.80 14.32
C VAL A 24 34.37 -13.94 12.80
N ILE A 25 34.36 -12.81 12.08
CA ILE A 25 34.53 -12.82 10.63
C ILE A 25 35.94 -13.31 10.27
N SER A 26 37.02 -12.78 10.86
CA SER A 26 38.40 -13.24 10.63
C SER A 26 38.60 -14.74 10.87
N LEU A 27 37.99 -15.30 11.93
CA LEU A 27 38.05 -16.74 12.19
C LEU A 27 37.32 -17.57 11.11
N LEU A 28 36.19 -17.06 10.60
CA LEU A 28 35.46 -17.71 9.50
C LEU A 28 36.22 -17.58 8.17
N LEU A 29 36.95 -16.49 7.96
CA LEU A 29 37.80 -16.26 6.78
C LEU A 29 38.93 -17.29 6.69
N ASP A 30 39.59 -17.62 7.82
CA ASP A 30 40.61 -18.66 7.88
C ASP A 30 40.06 -20.04 7.46
N VAL A 31 38.86 -20.38 7.94
CA VAL A 31 38.19 -21.66 7.64
C VAL A 31 37.68 -21.72 6.19
N TYR A 32 37.32 -20.58 5.60
CA TYR A 32 36.81 -20.50 4.23
C TYR A 32 37.93 -20.68 3.19
N SER A 33 39.12 -20.15 3.46
CA SER A 33 40.26 -20.20 2.54
C SER A 33 40.86 -21.59 2.36
N ASP A 34 40.82 -22.43 3.39
CA ASP A 34 41.30 -23.82 3.33
C ASP A 34 40.46 -24.71 2.38
N LYS A 35 39.28 -24.25 1.93
CA LYS A 35 38.36 -25.02 1.07
C LYS A 35 38.45 -24.69 -0.43
N GLY A 36 39.35 -23.79 -0.85
CA GLY A 36 39.56 -23.46 -2.28
C GLY A 36 38.34 -22.84 -2.98
N GLN A 37 37.41 -22.25 -2.22
CA GLN A 37 36.17 -21.64 -2.75
C GLN A 37 36.42 -20.18 -3.16
N SER A 38 35.62 -19.67 -4.11
CA SER A 38 35.78 -18.31 -4.64
C SER A 38 35.70 -17.26 -3.54
N LEU A 39 36.84 -16.60 -3.28
CA LEU A 39 36.97 -15.50 -2.32
C LEU A 39 36.11 -14.29 -2.70
N GLU A 40 35.66 -14.19 -3.95
CA GLU A 40 34.77 -13.16 -4.46
C GLU A 40 33.44 -13.09 -3.70
N ARG A 41 32.76 -14.23 -3.48
CA ARG A 41 31.47 -14.25 -2.75
C ARG A 41 31.62 -13.87 -1.29
N LEU A 42 32.75 -14.23 -0.70
CA LEU A 42 33.09 -13.88 0.67
C LEU A 42 33.37 -12.38 0.78
N LEU A 43 34.12 -11.79 -0.17
CA LEU A 43 34.30 -10.35 -0.26
C LEU A 43 32.97 -9.63 -0.41
N GLN A 44 32.05 -10.14 -1.24
CA GLN A 44 30.68 -9.60 -1.34
C GLN A 44 29.92 -9.64 -0.01
N ALA A 45 30.07 -10.71 0.78
CA ALA A 45 29.46 -10.79 2.11
C ALA A 45 30.11 -9.83 3.11
N VAL A 46 31.44 -9.67 3.07
CA VAL A 46 32.18 -8.73 3.92
C VAL A 46 31.76 -7.30 3.65
N VAL A 47 31.71 -6.89 2.38
CA VAL A 47 31.30 -5.53 2.04
C VAL A 47 29.84 -5.27 2.40
N LYS A 48 28.97 -6.30 2.47
CA LYS A 48 27.56 -6.20 2.91
C LYS A 48 27.39 -5.86 4.38
N ASN A 49 28.39 -6.16 5.21
CA ASN A 49 28.35 -5.87 6.62
C ASN A 49 28.60 -4.37 6.88
N ARG A 50 27.54 -3.63 7.20
CA ARG A 50 27.60 -2.17 7.39
C ARG A 50 28.44 -1.75 8.60
N ARG A 51 28.55 -2.61 9.60
CA ARG A 51 29.13 -2.27 10.92
C ARG A 51 30.61 -2.64 11.04
N TYR A 52 30.98 -3.86 10.64
CA TYR A 52 32.35 -4.39 10.80
C TYR A 52 33.00 -4.77 9.47
N GLY A 53 32.28 -4.65 8.35
CA GLY A 53 32.78 -5.01 7.02
C GLY A 53 34.00 -4.20 6.59
N LEU A 54 34.09 -2.92 6.96
CA LEU A 54 35.21 -2.05 6.62
C LEU A 54 36.52 -2.51 7.28
N GLU A 55 36.50 -2.77 8.59
CA GLU A 55 37.66 -3.25 9.34
C GLU A 55 38.11 -4.63 8.84
N THR A 56 37.14 -5.50 8.55
CA THR A 56 37.39 -6.82 7.99
C THR A 56 38.02 -6.73 6.60
N LEU A 57 37.50 -5.86 5.72
CA LEU A 57 38.04 -5.63 4.38
C LEU A 57 39.48 -5.11 4.45
N ARG A 58 39.78 -4.15 5.34
CA ARG A 58 41.15 -3.66 5.57
C ARG A 58 42.11 -4.77 5.98
N THR A 59 41.66 -5.67 6.84
CA THR A 59 42.47 -6.79 7.33
C THR A 59 42.73 -7.79 6.20
N LEU A 60 41.69 -8.17 5.45
CA LEU A 60 41.81 -9.08 4.31
C LEU A 60 42.76 -8.58 3.24
N LEU A 61 42.64 -7.33 2.82
CA LEU A 61 43.49 -6.75 1.78
C LEU A 61 44.94 -6.56 2.25
N ARG A 62 45.18 -6.40 3.56
CA ARG A 62 46.53 -6.31 4.13
C ARG A 62 47.21 -7.67 4.25
N GLU A 63 46.48 -8.68 4.73
CA GLU A 63 47.04 -10.00 5.01
C GLU A 63 47.13 -10.88 3.76
N ARG A 64 46.24 -10.66 2.77
CA ARG A 64 46.10 -11.52 1.59
C ARG A 64 45.97 -10.75 0.26
N PRO A 65 46.88 -9.80 -0.05
CA PRO A 65 46.74 -8.91 -1.22
C PRO A 65 46.72 -9.62 -2.57
N ASN A 66 47.34 -10.80 -2.68
CA ASN A 66 47.44 -11.54 -3.94
C ASN A 66 46.31 -12.58 -4.13
N GLU A 67 45.47 -12.81 -3.11
CA GLU A 67 44.35 -13.76 -3.17
C GLU A 67 43.01 -13.04 -3.42
N THR A 68 42.97 -11.72 -3.19
CA THR A 68 41.79 -10.86 -3.30
C THR A 68 41.68 -10.18 -4.65
N GLN A 69 41.25 -10.92 -5.68
CA GLN A 69 40.88 -10.31 -6.95
C GLN A 69 39.62 -9.45 -6.76
N ILE A 70 39.75 -8.13 -6.92
CA ILE A 70 38.61 -7.22 -6.85
C ILE A 70 37.92 -7.23 -8.21
N THR A 71 36.79 -7.92 -8.29
CA THR A 71 35.95 -7.91 -9.48
C THR A 71 34.92 -6.79 -9.40
N GLN A 72 34.34 -6.42 -10.55
CA GLN A 72 33.20 -5.51 -10.60
C GLN A 72 32.05 -5.97 -9.68
N ARG A 73 31.82 -7.29 -9.55
CA ARG A 73 30.76 -7.83 -8.69
C ARG A 73 30.96 -7.55 -7.20
N VAL A 74 32.21 -7.40 -6.74
CA VAL A 74 32.52 -7.02 -5.35
C VAL A 74 32.18 -5.54 -5.12
N VAL A 75 32.34 -4.70 -6.14
CA VAL A 75 31.97 -3.29 -6.13
C VAL A 75 30.46 -3.11 -6.28
N GLU A 76 29.83 -3.89 -7.17
CA GLU A 76 28.38 -3.94 -7.39
C GLU A 76 27.63 -4.47 -6.17
N ALA A 77 28.23 -5.38 -5.38
CA ALA A 77 27.61 -5.87 -4.16
C ALA A 77 27.19 -4.65 -3.34
N GLY A 78 25.87 -4.48 -3.21
CA GLY A 78 25.14 -3.23 -2.94
C GLY A 78 25.39 -2.59 -1.58
N SER A 79 26.63 -2.50 -1.17
CA SER A 79 27.08 -2.22 0.18
C SER A 79 28.49 -1.62 0.22
N VAL A 80 29.21 -1.57 -0.89
CA VAL A 80 30.30 -0.59 -1.03
C VAL A 80 29.68 0.74 -1.46
N VAL A 81 29.04 0.75 -2.63
CA VAL A 81 28.56 1.98 -3.26
C VAL A 81 27.26 2.51 -2.62
N GLN A 82 26.40 1.64 -2.08
CA GLN A 82 25.12 2.05 -1.44
C GLN A 82 25.26 2.27 0.08
N ASN A 83 26.46 2.07 0.64
CA ASN A 83 26.68 2.18 2.08
C ASN A 83 26.88 3.62 2.50
N LYS A 84 25.90 4.14 3.24
CA LYS A 84 25.83 5.53 3.71
C LYS A 84 26.84 5.86 4.81
N SER A 85 27.40 4.85 5.48
CA SER A 85 28.30 5.03 6.62
C SER A 85 29.76 4.87 6.24
N ASN A 86 30.10 3.76 5.57
CA ASN A 86 31.49 3.36 5.30
C ASN A 86 31.82 3.23 3.80
N GLY A 87 30.87 3.53 2.91
CA GLY A 87 31.02 3.27 1.47
C GLY A 87 32.19 4.00 0.80
N ILE A 88 32.46 5.25 1.22
CA ILE A 88 33.59 6.05 0.71
C ILE A 88 34.92 5.42 1.09
N GLU A 89 35.10 5.05 2.35
CA GLU A 89 36.33 4.42 2.80
C GLU A 89 36.51 3.04 2.16
N MET A 90 35.45 2.26 2.05
CA MET A 90 35.49 0.96 1.36
C MET A 90 35.93 1.11 -0.10
N ILE A 91 35.33 2.05 -0.87
CA ILE A 91 35.72 2.23 -2.27
C ILE A 91 37.14 2.79 -2.40
N THR A 92 37.58 3.67 -1.49
CA THR A 92 38.96 4.19 -1.47
C THR A 92 39.96 3.04 -1.31
N ILE A 93 39.73 2.13 -0.37
CA ILE A 93 40.63 0.99 -0.14
C ILE A 93 40.62 0.03 -1.33
N LEU A 94 39.45 -0.18 -1.95
CA LEU A 94 39.34 -1.05 -3.12
C LEU A 94 40.03 -0.45 -4.35
N LEU A 95 39.98 0.87 -4.53
CA LEU A 95 40.67 1.60 -5.61
C LEU A 95 42.19 1.59 -5.43
N ASP A 96 42.69 1.67 -4.19
CA ASP A 96 44.13 1.61 -3.87
C ASP A 96 44.74 0.21 -4.13
N HIS A 97 43.92 -0.81 -4.38
CA HIS A 97 44.40 -2.16 -4.61
C HIS A 97 44.89 -2.35 -6.04
N LYS A 98 46.03 -3.04 -6.21
CA LYS A 98 46.79 -3.14 -7.48
C LYS A 98 46.04 -3.77 -8.67
N GLU A 99 44.91 -4.43 -8.43
CA GLU A 99 44.12 -5.15 -9.44
C GLU A 99 42.74 -4.53 -9.70
N TRP A 100 42.55 -3.25 -9.36
CA TRP A 100 41.28 -2.57 -9.61
C TRP A 100 40.90 -2.59 -11.11
N PRO A 101 39.65 -2.98 -11.46
CA PRO A 101 39.20 -2.93 -12.83
C PRO A 101 39.07 -1.47 -13.31
N MET A 102 39.93 -1.05 -14.23
CA MET A 102 39.90 0.32 -14.77
C MET A 102 38.56 0.65 -15.47
N VAL A 103 37.84 -0.33 -16.01
CA VAL A 103 36.53 -0.10 -16.64
C VAL A 103 35.43 -0.27 -15.60
N VAL A 104 34.62 0.77 -15.41
CA VAL A 104 33.45 0.75 -14.53
C VAL A 104 32.18 0.65 -15.37
N ASP A 105 31.30 -0.28 -15.01
CA ASP A 105 30.05 -0.50 -15.74
C ASP A 105 28.94 0.48 -15.32
N GLU A 106 27.85 0.48 -16.08
CA GLU A 106 26.72 1.39 -15.85
C GLU A 106 26.02 1.13 -14.50
N ARG A 107 26.09 -0.09 -13.97
CA ARG A 107 25.43 -0.47 -12.70
C ARG A 107 26.13 0.13 -11.49
N VAL A 108 27.46 0.09 -11.47
CA VAL A 108 28.25 0.75 -10.41
C VAL A 108 28.01 2.26 -10.44
N LEU A 109 27.94 2.87 -11.62
CA LEU A 109 27.63 4.29 -11.77
C LEU A 109 26.21 4.61 -11.29
N GLN A 110 25.21 3.80 -11.67
CA GLN A 110 23.84 3.97 -11.22
C GLN A 110 23.72 3.83 -9.69
N ALA A 111 24.40 2.85 -9.10
CA ALA A 111 24.44 2.69 -7.65
C ALA A 111 25.09 3.90 -6.95
N ALA A 112 26.14 4.48 -7.54
CA ALA A 112 26.82 5.65 -6.99
C ALA A 112 25.92 6.89 -7.07
N ILE A 113 25.28 7.11 -8.22
CA ILE A 113 24.33 8.19 -8.45
C ILE A 113 23.15 8.12 -7.46
N GLY A 114 22.61 6.92 -7.22
CA GLY A 114 21.53 6.70 -6.26
C GLY A 114 21.95 6.84 -4.78
N ASN A 115 23.25 6.96 -4.48
CA ASN A 115 23.73 7.22 -3.13
C ASN A 115 23.62 8.72 -2.81
N THR A 116 22.53 9.10 -2.14
CA THR A 116 22.23 10.48 -1.76
C THR A 116 23.18 11.10 -0.73
N SER A 117 24.01 10.29 -0.05
CA SER A 117 24.95 10.75 0.98
C SER A 117 26.36 10.96 0.44
N SER A 118 26.84 10.05 -0.41
CA SER A 118 28.25 9.96 -0.80
C SER A 118 28.49 9.77 -2.30
N GLY A 119 27.43 9.72 -3.10
CA GLY A 119 27.50 9.38 -4.53
C GLY A 119 28.44 10.25 -5.35
N GLU A 120 28.37 11.58 -5.16
CA GLU A 120 29.25 12.53 -5.84
C GLU A 120 30.73 12.28 -5.54
N GLN A 121 31.05 12.04 -4.26
CA GLN A 121 32.42 11.77 -3.82
C GLN A 121 32.93 10.44 -4.36
N ILE A 122 32.09 9.41 -4.37
CA ILE A 122 32.41 8.11 -4.98
C ILE A 122 32.75 8.28 -6.47
N LEU A 123 31.91 9.00 -7.23
CA LEU A 123 32.17 9.26 -8.65
C LEU A 123 33.43 10.09 -8.86
N GLY A 124 33.71 11.05 -7.99
CA GLY A 124 34.94 11.84 -7.99
C GLY A 124 36.19 10.98 -7.77
N LEU A 125 36.15 10.02 -6.85
CA LEU A 125 37.23 9.07 -6.60
C LEU A 125 37.48 8.16 -7.81
N LEU A 126 36.40 7.60 -8.39
CA LEU A 126 36.50 6.80 -9.61
C LEU A 126 37.17 7.59 -10.74
N ARG A 127 36.78 8.87 -10.93
CA ARG A 127 37.38 9.74 -11.96
C ARG A 127 38.85 10.07 -11.67
N ARG A 128 39.20 10.34 -10.40
CA ARG A 128 40.57 10.68 -9.98
C ARG A 128 41.54 9.52 -10.20
N ASP A 129 41.11 8.30 -9.89
CA ASP A 129 41.97 7.12 -9.93
C ASP A 129 41.99 6.45 -11.32
N GLY A 130 41.53 7.16 -12.35
CA GLY A 130 41.67 6.76 -13.76
C GLY A 130 40.65 5.73 -14.22
N ALA A 131 39.53 5.55 -13.53
CA ALA A 131 38.48 4.67 -13.99
C ALA A 131 37.85 5.22 -15.29
N GLU A 132 37.86 4.41 -16.34
CA GLU A 132 37.24 4.71 -17.61
C GLU A 132 35.74 4.39 -17.53
N PHE A 133 34.92 5.43 -17.62
CA PHE A 133 33.49 5.30 -17.78
C PHE A 133 32.92 6.38 -18.68
N ARG A 134 31.86 6.04 -19.42
CA ARG A 134 31.11 6.98 -20.23
C ARG A 134 29.77 7.28 -19.55
N ILE A 135 29.51 8.56 -19.33
CA ILE A 135 28.20 9.00 -18.88
C ILE A 135 27.25 8.97 -20.09
N THR A 136 26.30 8.03 -20.06
CA THR A 136 25.24 7.89 -21.06
C THR A 136 24.13 8.91 -20.81
N ASN A 137 23.27 9.18 -21.81
CA ASN A 137 22.10 10.04 -21.60
C ASN A 137 21.21 9.53 -20.46
N ARG A 138 21.06 8.20 -20.33
CA ARG A 138 20.31 7.57 -19.25
C ARG A 138 20.91 7.84 -17.89
N LEU A 139 22.24 7.78 -17.76
CA LEU A 139 22.94 8.12 -16.52
C LEU A 139 22.84 9.62 -16.21
N MET A 140 22.81 10.50 -17.20
CA MET A 140 22.59 11.93 -16.99
C MET A 140 21.19 12.21 -16.46
N GLU A 141 20.15 11.64 -17.08
CA GLU A 141 18.76 11.73 -16.61
C GLU A 141 18.64 11.19 -15.18
N TYR A 142 19.18 9.99 -14.91
CA TYR A 142 19.15 9.38 -13.59
C TYR A 142 19.90 10.22 -12.54
N ALA A 143 21.04 10.82 -12.91
CA ALA A 143 21.79 11.72 -12.04
C ALA A 143 21.04 13.02 -11.75
N ALA A 144 20.47 13.62 -12.78
CA ALA A 144 19.67 14.83 -12.66
C ALA A 144 18.48 14.64 -11.72
N GLU A 145 17.86 13.46 -11.70
CA GLU A 145 16.72 13.15 -10.83
C GLU A 145 17.12 12.80 -9.39
N ASN A 146 18.19 12.03 -9.18
CA ASN A 146 18.46 11.40 -7.88
C ASN A 146 19.61 12.03 -7.08
N MET A 147 20.53 12.74 -7.72
CA MET A 147 21.69 13.30 -7.01
C MET A 147 21.35 14.59 -6.30
N LYS A 148 21.98 14.80 -5.13
CA LYS A 148 21.97 16.10 -4.47
C LYS A 148 22.74 17.18 -5.25
N TYR A 149 23.79 16.81 -5.97
CA TYR A 149 24.65 17.74 -6.72
C TYR A 149 25.05 17.18 -8.10
N PRO A 150 24.13 17.03 -9.07
CA PRO A 150 24.43 16.48 -10.39
C PRO A 150 25.22 17.43 -11.30
N TRP A 151 25.34 18.71 -10.92
CA TRP A 151 25.87 19.75 -11.82
C TRP A 151 27.29 19.48 -12.30
N GLY A 152 28.19 19.05 -11.41
CA GLY A 152 29.59 18.76 -11.77
C GLY A 152 29.80 17.46 -12.55
N MET A 153 28.78 16.59 -12.57
CA MET A 153 28.84 15.31 -13.27
C MET A 153 28.43 15.46 -14.73
N ILE A 154 27.37 16.24 -15.00
CA ILE A 154 26.79 16.42 -16.33
C ILE A 154 27.52 17.57 -17.03
N ASN A 155 27.96 17.35 -18.27
CA ASN A 155 28.53 18.42 -19.09
C ASN A 155 27.42 19.26 -19.72
N TRP A 156 26.79 20.13 -18.92
CA TRP A 156 25.66 20.96 -19.35
C TRP A 156 26.00 21.77 -20.61
N ASN A 157 27.19 22.38 -20.65
CA ASN A 157 27.68 23.18 -21.79
C ASN A 157 27.77 22.42 -23.13
N SER A 158 27.64 21.09 -23.15
CA SER A 158 27.58 20.31 -24.38
C SER A 158 26.22 20.36 -25.09
N PHE A 159 25.18 20.81 -24.40
CA PHE A 159 23.84 20.94 -24.96
C PHE A 159 23.64 22.33 -25.55
N GLN A 160 23.19 22.38 -26.81
CA GLN A 160 22.67 23.60 -27.42
C GLN A 160 21.29 23.93 -26.84
N ASP A 161 20.41 22.93 -26.78
CA ASP A 161 19.12 22.97 -26.10
C ASP A 161 19.05 21.87 -25.05
N ILE A 162 18.48 22.16 -23.88
CA ILE A 162 18.31 21.17 -22.84
C ILE A 162 17.26 20.14 -23.27
N PRO A 163 17.59 18.83 -23.30
CA PRO A 163 16.61 17.80 -23.61
C PRO A 163 15.43 17.81 -22.63
N ASP A 164 14.21 17.69 -23.16
CA ASP A 164 12.96 17.64 -22.37
C ASP A 164 13.03 16.65 -21.21
N ARG A 165 13.50 15.42 -21.46
CA ARG A 165 13.66 14.37 -20.44
C ARG A 165 14.67 14.72 -19.36
N LEU A 166 15.72 15.47 -19.71
CA LEU A 166 16.73 15.89 -18.75
C LEU A 166 16.16 16.98 -17.84
N LEU A 167 15.44 17.95 -18.39
CA LEU A 167 14.75 18.97 -17.59
C LEU A 167 13.63 18.38 -16.73
N GLU A 168 12.88 17.40 -17.26
CA GLU A 168 11.88 16.63 -16.53
C GLU A 168 12.50 15.91 -15.32
N ALA A 169 13.65 15.24 -15.51
CA ALA A 169 14.41 14.62 -14.43
C ALA A 169 14.88 15.64 -13.38
N VAL A 170 15.39 16.80 -13.81
CA VAL A 170 15.74 17.89 -12.87
C VAL A 170 14.52 18.36 -12.08
N ALA A 171 13.35 18.49 -12.73
CA ALA A 171 12.12 18.90 -12.07
C ALA A 171 11.62 17.88 -11.04
N ARG A 172 11.89 16.58 -11.24
CA ARG A 172 11.62 15.52 -10.24
C ARG A 172 12.59 15.50 -9.05
N ASN A 173 13.74 16.18 -9.15
CA ASN A 173 14.75 16.13 -8.12
C ASN A 173 14.29 16.85 -6.84
N GLU A 174 13.97 16.07 -5.80
CA GLU A 174 13.50 16.57 -4.51
C GLU A 174 14.63 17.13 -3.63
N CYS A 175 15.90 16.86 -3.96
CA CYS A 175 17.04 17.31 -3.16
C CYS A 175 17.43 18.76 -3.49
N SER A 176 17.64 19.06 -4.77
CA SER A 176 18.22 20.34 -5.25
C SER A 176 17.71 20.77 -6.62
N GLY A 177 16.65 20.14 -7.15
CA GLY A 177 16.09 20.44 -8.47
C GLY A 177 15.87 21.92 -8.73
N HIS A 178 15.30 22.67 -7.76
CA HIS A 178 15.08 24.10 -7.90
C HIS A 178 16.35 24.91 -8.19
N GLY A 179 17.48 24.59 -7.56
CA GLY A 179 18.74 25.29 -7.77
C GLY A 179 19.35 24.98 -9.14
N ILE A 180 19.14 23.76 -9.63
CA ILE A 180 19.55 23.35 -10.98
C ILE A 180 18.69 24.08 -12.01
N VAL A 181 17.36 24.10 -11.86
CA VAL A 181 16.45 24.83 -12.75
C VAL A 181 16.81 26.32 -12.81
N ALA A 182 17.02 26.97 -11.66
CA ALA A 182 17.40 28.38 -11.62
C ALA A 182 18.69 28.66 -12.41
N ARG A 183 19.68 27.76 -12.29
CA ARG A 183 20.93 27.89 -13.02
C ARG A 183 20.77 27.60 -14.51
N LEU A 184 19.96 26.62 -14.89
CA LEU A 184 19.64 26.38 -16.29
C LEU A 184 18.97 27.61 -16.91
N ILE A 185 18.01 28.23 -16.23
CA ILE A 185 17.34 29.45 -16.70
C ILE A 185 18.36 30.59 -16.87
N HIS A 186 19.28 30.76 -15.91
CA HIS A 186 20.34 31.75 -16.03
C HIS A 186 21.27 31.51 -17.25
N ASP A 187 21.67 30.25 -17.47
CA ASP A 187 22.67 29.90 -18.48
C ASP A 187 22.07 29.77 -19.90
N TYR A 188 20.80 29.35 -20.02
CA TYR A 188 20.12 29.06 -21.29
C TYR A 188 19.01 30.06 -21.66
N GLY A 189 18.44 30.76 -20.68
CA GLY A 189 17.35 31.72 -20.87
C GLY A 189 16.16 31.12 -21.63
N ASP A 190 15.66 31.88 -22.61
CA ASP A 190 14.50 31.53 -23.44
C ASP A 190 14.68 30.26 -24.30
N ASN A 191 15.90 29.69 -24.37
CA ASN A 191 16.13 28.41 -25.07
C ASN A 191 15.58 27.21 -24.28
N ILE A 192 15.14 27.41 -23.04
CA ILE A 192 14.47 26.36 -22.27
C ILE A 192 13.05 26.17 -22.79
N ARG A 193 12.81 25.01 -23.39
CA ARG A 193 11.47 24.60 -23.77
C ARG A 193 10.70 24.03 -22.59
N ILE A 194 9.69 24.77 -22.14
CA ILE A 194 8.74 24.28 -21.13
C ILE A 194 7.75 23.33 -21.82
N THR A 195 7.56 22.15 -21.24
CA THR A 195 6.55 21.19 -21.66
C THR A 195 5.71 20.77 -20.47
N ASP A 196 4.50 20.28 -20.74
CA ASP A 196 3.64 19.75 -19.67
C ASP A 196 4.31 18.64 -18.87
N ARG A 197 5.25 17.86 -19.44
CA ARG A 197 5.95 16.79 -18.71
C ARG A 197 6.84 17.37 -17.62
N VAL A 198 7.54 18.45 -17.94
CA VAL A 198 8.37 19.19 -16.98
C VAL A 198 7.49 19.81 -15.90
N LEU A 199 6.37 20.42 -16.28
CA LEU A 199 5.42 21.00 -15.33
C LEU A 199 4.76 19.94 -14.44
N GLU A 200 4.36 18.80 -15.01
CA GLU A 200 3.79 17.66 -14.28
C GLU A 200 4.80 17.09 -13.28
N ALA A 201 6.07 16.95 -13.69
CA ALA A 201 7.17 16.54 -12.81
C ALA A 201 7.38 17.53 -11.66
N ALA A 202 7.38 18.84 -11.95
CA ALA A 202 7.50 19.89 -10.94
C ALA A 202 6.28 19.89 -9.99
N ALA A 203 5.07 19.73 -10.52
CA ALA A 203 3.84 19.67 -9.73
C ALA A 203 3.78 18.44 -8.81
N LYS A 204 4.41 17.31 -9.18
CA LYS A 204 4.56 16.12 -8.33
C LYS A 204 5.70 16.23 -7.31
N ASN A 205 6.63 17.15 -7.47
CA ASN A 205 7.79 17.29 -6.59
C ASN A 205 7.33 17.79 -5.19
N SER A 206 7.50 16.93 -4.18
CA SER A 206 6.98 17.19 -2.84
C SER A 206 7.82 18.20 -2.04
N ALA A 207 9.10 18.38 -2.41
CA ALA A 207 10.06 19.18 -1.67
C ALA A 207 10.17 20.63 -2.18
N HIS A 208 10.32 20.81 -3.50
CA HIS A 208 10.57 22.14 -4.10
C HIS A 208 9.65 22.45 -5.30
N GLY A 209 8.60 21.67 -5.53
CA GLY A 209 7.73 21.79 -6.71
C GLY A 209 7.23 23.21 -6.98
N LEU A 210 6.71 23.90 -5.96
CA LEU A 210 6.24 25.28 -6.10
C LEU A 210 7.34 26.26 -6.55
N LYS A 211 8.57 26.11 -6.03
CA LYS A 211 9.70 26.97 -6.43
C LYS A 211 10.10 26.70 -7.87
N ILE A 212 10.12 25.44 -8.27
CA ILE A 212 10.42 25.04 -9.65
C ILE A 212 9.36 25.61 -10.59
N LEU A 213 8.08 25.47 -10.26
CA LEU A 213 6.99 26.02 -11.08
C LEU A 213 7.07 27.55 -11.21
N ARG A 214 7.39 28.27 -10.13
CA ARG A 214 7.61 29.72 -10.18
C ARG A 214 8.75 30.11 -11.11
N LEU A 215 9.90 29.45 -11.00
CA LEU A 215 11.02 29.68 -11.92
C LEU A 215 10.63 29.40 -13.38
N LEU A 216 9.85 28.36 -13.63
CA LEU A 216 9.47 27.99 -15.00
C LEU A 216 8.35 28.87 -15.58
N LEU A 217 7.41 29.35 -14.77
CA LEU A 217 6.23 30.06 -15.27
C LEU A 217 6.32 31.58 -15.09
N ASP A 218 6.99 32.07 -14.04
CA ASP A 218 7.16 33.51 -13.80
C ASP A 218 8.35 34.08 -14.59
N ASP A 219 9.50 33.38 -14.62
CA ASP A 219 10.75 33.92 -15.18
C ASP A 219 10.92 33.63 -16.69
N LEU A 220 10.28 32.58 -17.21
CA LEU A 220 10.27 32.24 -18.63
C LEU A 220 8.90 32.62 -19.19
N SER A 221 8.73 33.91 -19.52
CA SER A 221 7.50 34.53 -19.99
C SER A 221 7.02 34.00 -21.35
N GLY A 222 6.48 32.79 -21.37
CA GLY A 222 5.78 32.20 -22.50
C GLY A 222 4.29 32.03 -22.21
N ASP A 223 3.46 32.09 -23.24
CA ASP A 223 2.06 31.65 -23.16
C ASP A 223 2.04 30.13 -22.93
N VAL A 224 2.16 29.72 -21.67
CA VAL A 224 2.19 28.31 -21.27
C VAL A 224 0.78 27.86 -20.92
N PHE A 225 0.23 26.99 -21.75
CA PHE A 225 -1.04 26.32 -21.47
C PHE A 225 -0.84 25.26 -20.38
N ILE A 226 -1.55 25.40 -19.25
CA ILE A 226 -1.52 24.41 -18.16
C ILE A 226 -2.49 23.27 -18.49
N ALA A 227 -1.96 22.15 -18.95
CA ALA A 227 -2.78 20.96 -19.22
C ALA A 227 -3.39 20.36 -17.94
N SER A 228 -4.59 19.75 -18.04
CA SER A 228 -5.30 19.14 -16.91
C SER A 228 -4.45 18.13 -16.11
N ARG A 229 -3.58 17.37 -16.78
CA ARG A 229 -2.65 16.43 -16.12
C ARG A 229 -1.68 17.10 -15.14
N VAL A 230 -1.33 18.37 -15.35
CA VAL A 230 -0.46 19.14 -14.45
C VAL A 230 -1.22 19.51 -13.18
N LEU A 231 -2.50 19.87 -13.31
CA LEU A 231 -3.39 20.10 -12.16
C LEU A 231 -3.67 18.79 -11.40
N GLU A 232 -3.89 17.68 -12.09
CA GLU A 232 -4.06 16.35 -11.48
C GLU A 232 -2.79 15.94 -10.71
N ALA A 233 -1.62 16.18 -11.29
CA ALA A 233 -0.33 16.00 -10.64
C ALA A 233 -0.21 16.82 -9.35
N ALA A 234 -0.55 18.11 -9.39
CA ALA A 234 -0.58 18.98 -8.22
C ALA A 234 -1.58 18.49 -7.16
N ALA A 235 -2.77 18.08 -7.59
CA ALA A 235 -3.81 17.57 -6.70
C ALA A 235 -3.43 16.26 -6.01
N SER A 236 -2.58 15.44 -6.65
CA SER A 236 -2.02 14.21 -6.06
C SER A 236 -0.78 14.43 -5.19
N ASN A 237 -0.22 15.65 -5.16
CA ASN A 237 0.99 15.95 -4.39
C ASN A 237 0.76 15.79 -2.89
N THR A 238 1.76 15.31 -2.15
CA THR A 238 1.64 14.99 -0.71
C THR A 238 2.39 15.97 0.20
N GLY A 239 3.22 16.86 -0.35
CA GLY A 239 4.03 17.83 0.39
C GLY A 239 3.39 19.22 0.48
N HIS A 240 3.16 19.87 -0.67
CA HIS A 240 2.57 21.22 -0.74
C HIS A 240 1.46 21.34 -1.81
N PRO A 241 0.48 20.42 -1.85
CA PRO A 241 -0.51 20.36 -2.93
C PRO A 241 -1.37 21.63 -3.04
N VAL A 242 -1.80 22.22 -1.91
CA VAL A 242 -2.71 23.38 -1.94
C VAL A 242 -2.03 24.60 -2.56
N ASP A 243 -0.79 24.90 -2.19
CA ASP A 243 -0.06 26.06 -2.69
C ASP A 243 0.29 25.90 -4.17
N ILE A 244 0.74 24.70 -4.57
CA ILE A 244 1.02 24.37 -5.97
C ILE A 244 -0.27 24.47 -6.79
N PHE A 245 -1.35 23.85 -6.32
CA PHE A 245 -2.62 23.82 -7.02
C PHE A 245 -3.20 25.23 -7.21
N LYS A 246 -3.27 26.02 -6.13
CA LYS A 246 -3.73 27.42 -6.20
C LYS A 246 -2.88 28.28 -7.14
N TYR A 247 -1.56 28.10 -7.11
CA TYR A 247 -0.66 28.83 -7.99
C TYR A 247 -0.93 28.51 -9.48
N LEU A 248 -1.09 27.22 -9.80
CA LEU A 248 -1.36 26.79 -11.18
C LEU A 248 -2.75 27.25 -11.67
N VAL A 249 -3.78 27.15 -10.83
CA VAL A 249 -5.14 27.60 -11.18
C VAL A 249 -5.19 29.11 -11.39
N ASN A 250 -4.46 29.90 -10.60
CA ASN A 250 -4.42 31.37 -10.73
C ASN A 250 -3.67 31.87 -11.98
N ILE A 251 -2.74 31.08 -12.51
CA ILE A 251 -1.98 31.41 -13.73
C ILE A 251 -2.73 30.94 -14.99
N GLN A 252 -3.63 29.99 -14.81
CA GLN A 252 -4.42 29.46 -15.89
C GLN A 252 -5.31 30.54 -16.51
N ASP A 253 -5.39 30.55 -17.84
CA ASP A 253 -6.45 31.26 -18.55
C ASP A 253 -7.80 30.51 -18.38
N GLU A 254 -8.94 31.15 -18.63
CA GLU A 254 -10.31 30.60 -18.46
C GLU A 254 -10.59 29.32 -19.28
N SER A 255 -9.63 28.85 -20.07
CA SER A 255 -9.78 27.83 -21.11
C SER A 255 -9.53 26.37 -20.70
N THR A 256 -8.98 26.06 -19.51
CA THR A 256 -8.84 24.66 -19.04
C THR A 256 -9.89 24.34 -17.99
N PRO A 257 -10.95 23.58 -18.33
CA PRO A 257 -11.99 23.25 -17.38
C PRO A 257 -11.45 22.34 -16.28
N ILE A 258 -11.97 22.50 -15.06
CA ILE A 258 -11.78 21.54 -13.98
C ILE A 258 -12.38 20.20 -14.40
N SER A 259 -11.51 19.20 -14.58
CA SER A 259 -11.93 17.87 -15.01
C SER A 259 -12.53 17.06 -13.84
N GLU A 260 -13.42 16.13 -14.16
CA GLU A 260 -13.89 15.13 -13.19
C GLU A 260 -12.72 14.32 -12.61
N GLN A 261 -11.73 13.98 -13.44
CA GLN A 261 -10.53 13.24 -13.04
C GLN A 261 -9.70 14.00 -11.99
N LEU A 262 -9.64 15.32 -12.09
CA LEU A 262 -8.97 16.17 -11.11
C LEU A 262 -9.67 16.13 -9.76
N LEU A 263 -11.00 16.22 -9.72
CA LEU A 263 -11.78 16.11 -8.50
C LEU A 263 -11.66 14.72 -7.88
N GLU A 264 -11.68 13.66 -8.69
CA GLU A 264 -11.46 12.28 -8.23
C GLU A 264 -10.06 12.15 -7.59
N THR A 265 -9.03 12.68 -8.26
CA THR A 265 -7.64 12.65 -7.76
C THR A 265 -7.49 13.42 -6.45
N ALA A 266 -8.10 14.60 -6.35
CA ALA A 266 -8.12 15.39 -5.12
C ALA A 266 -8.86 14.64 -4.00
N ALA A 267 -10.02 14.04 -4.29
CA ALA A 267 -10.79 13.27 -3.30
C ALA A 267 -10.03 12.02 -2.79
N GLN A 268 -9.18 11.39 -3.62
CA GLN A 268 -8.32 10.27 -3.23
C GLN A 268 -7.06 10.69 -2.45
N ASN A 269 -6.69 11.97 -2.45
CA ASN A 269 -5.49 12.44 -1.77
C ASN A 269 -5.64 12.40 -0.24
N LYS A 270 -4.79 11.59 0.40
CA LYS A 270 -4.85 11.27 1.83
C LYS A 270 -4.42 12.40 2.77
N ASN A 271 -3.55 13.30 2.33
CA ASN A 271 -2.96 14.30 3.24
C ASN A 271 -3.68 15.65 3.16
N HIS A 272 -4.11 16.06 1.96
CA HIS A 272 -4.61 17.41 1.71
C HIS A 272 -5.75 17.47 0.68
N GLY A 273 -6.34 16.33 0.32
CA GLY A 273 -7.45 16.27 -0.63
C GLY A 273 -8.61 17.16 -0.23
N ARG A 274 -8.96 17.19 1.07
CA ARG A 274 -9.96 18.08 1.67
C ARG A 274 -9.76 19.53 1.25
N SER A 275 -8.56 20.09 1.43
CA SER A 275 -8.29 21.51 1.19
C SER A 275 -8.38 21.89 -0.28
N ILE A 276 -8.05 20.97 -1.19
CA ILE A 276 -8.23 21.18 -2.63
C ILE A 276 -9.70 21.16 -2.99
N ILE A 277 -10.45 20.14 -2.53
CA ILE A 277 -11.91 20.06 -2.76
C ILE A 277 -12.63 21.28 -2.18
N GLU A 278 -12.27 21.72 -0.99
CA GLU A 278 -12.82 22.93 -0.35
C GLU A 278 -12.55 24.20 -1.18
N TYR A 279 -11.34 24.35 -1.71
CA TYR A 279 -11.00 25.48 -2.58
C TYR A 279 -11.79 25.44 -3.90
N LEU A 280 -11.86 24.27 -4.54
CA LEU A 280 -12.62 24.08 -5.78
C LEU A 280 -14.12 24.35 -5.60
N LEU A 281 -14.71 23.89 -4.50
CA LEU A 281 -16.11 24.11 -4.19
C LEU A 281 -16.42 25.57 -3.82
N ARG A 282 -15.44 26.36 -3.34
CA ARG A 282 -15.64 27.78 -3.02
C ARG A 282 -15.47 28.69 -4.23
N GLU A 283 -14.37 28.52 -4.96
CA GLU A 283 -13.96 29.46 -6.00
C GLU A 283 -14.43 29.03 -7.40
N HIS A 284 -14.66 27.72 -7.63
CA HIS A 284 -14.93 27.17 -8.96
C HIS A 284 -16.17 26.26 -9.03
N ARG A 285 -17.13 26.46 -8.13
CA ARG A 285 -18.30 25.58 -7.99
C ARG A 285 -19.08 25.37 -9.28
N SER A 286 -19.21 26.40 -10.12
CA SER A 286 -19.99 26.37 -11.36
C SER A 286 -19.31 25.60 -12.51
N GLU A 287 -18.05 25.19 -12.35
CA GLU A 287 -17.28 24.55 -13.42
C GLU A 287 -17.44 23.02 -13.46
N PHE A 288 -17.99 22.41 -12.41
CA PHE A 288 -18.11 20.96 -12.30
C PHE A 288 -19.39 20.51 -11.59
N VAL A 289 -19.70 19.23 -11.81
CA VAL A 289 -20.78 18.51 -11.13
C VAL A 289 -20.15 17.43 -10.26
N ILE A 290 -20.70 17.22 -9.06
CA ILE A 290 -20.27 16.11 -8.20
C ILE A 290 -20.89 14.82 -8.74
N SER A 291 -20.03 13.92 -9.22
CA SER A 291 -20.42 12.61 -9.75
C SER A 291 -20.24 11.50 -8.72
N ASP A 292 -20.86 10.35 -9.00
CA ASP A 292 -20.67 9.12 -8.21
C ASP A 292 -19.20 8.74 -8.07
N ARG A 293 -18.35 9.01 -9.07
CA ARG A 293 -16.91 8.71 -9.00
C ARG A 293 -16.19 9.54 -7.95
N ILE A 294 -16.55 10.82 -7.84
CA ILE A 294 -15.98 11.73 -6.83
C ILE A 294 -16.45 11.32 -5.44
N LEU A 295 -17.71 10.95 -5.29
CA LEU A 295 -18.26 10.43 -4.04
C LEU A 295 -17.59 9.09 -3.66
N GLU A 296 -17.41 8.16 -4.60
CA GLU A 296 -16.71 6.88 -4.39
C GLU A 296 -15.26 7.11 -3.93
N ALA A 297 -14.55 8.03 -4.57
CA ALA A 297 -13.19 8.42 -4.20
C ALA A 297 -13.12 8.96 -2.76
N ALA A 298 -14.05 9.82 -2.37
CA ALA A 298 -14.16 10.32 -1.00
C ALA A 298 -14.46 9.18 -0.02
N CYS A 299 -15.38 8.28 -0.37
CA CYS A 299 -15.76 7.13 0.46
C CYS A 299 -14.61 6.17 0.72
N MET A 300 -13.66 6.04 -0.22
CA MET A 300 -12.47 5.19 -0.10
C MET A 300 -11.28 5.88 0.57
N ASN A 301 -11.38 7.18 0.86
CA ASN A 301 -10.32 7.94 1.50
C ASN A 301 -10.34 7.72 3.03
N LYS A 302 -9.39 6.90 3.49
CA LYS A 302 -9.18 6.51 4.90
C LYS A 302 -8.71 7.61 5.86
N TRP A 303 -8.50 8.83 5.38
CA TRP A 303 -7.88 9.89 6.18
C TRP A 303 -8.76 11.13 6.23
N GLU A 304 -9.22 11.60 5.07
CA GLU A 304 -10.01 12.83 4.95
C GLU A 304 -11.40 12.59 4.33
N GLY A 305 -11.78 11.34 4.05
CA GLY A 305 -13.02 11.02 3.34
C GLY A 305 -14.29 11.58 4.00
N HIS A 306 -14.42 11.45 5.33
CA HIS A 306 -15.55 12.02 6.07
C HIS A 306 -15.66 13.55 5.94
N ARG A 307 -14.54 14.27 6.08
CA ARG A 307 -14.50 15.73 5.91
C ARG A 307 -14.76 16.16 4.48
N ILE A 308 -14.24 15.41 3.51
CA ILE A 308 -14.53 15.67 2.10
C ILE A 308 -16.04 15.54 1.86
N MET A 309 -16.68 14.49 2.40
CA MET A 309 -18.12 14.31 2.27
C MET A 309 -18.92 15.43 2.97
N GLU A 310 -18.53 15.82 4.19
CA GLU A 310 -19.15 16.96 4.90
C GLU A 310 -19.10 18.24 4.06
N ILE A 311 -17.93 18.60 3.51
CA ILE A 311 -17.78 19.81 2.69
C ILE A 311 -18.60 19.72 1.40
N ILE A 312 -18.67 18.55 0.78
CA ILE A 312 -19.53 18.33 -0.39
C ILE A 312 -20.99 18.57 -0.01
N LEU A 313 -21.48 17.98 1.10
CA LEU A 313 -22.88 18.15 1.54
C LEU A 313 -23.21 19.60 1.93
N GLU A 314 -22.25 20.32 2.52
CA GLU A 314 -22.41 21.73 2.87
C GLU A 314 -22.50 22.62 1.62
N ALA A 315 -21.61 22.40 0.64
CA ALA A 315 -21.48 23.25 -0.55
C ALA A 315 -22.43 22.87 -1.70
N TYR A 316 -22.99 21.66 -1.69
CA TYR A 316 -23.89 21.16 -2.73
C TYR A 316 -25.35 21.30 -2.27
N ASP A 317 -26.14 22.08 -3.00
CA ASP A 317 -27.56 22.31 -2.66
C ASP A 317 -28.53 21.34 -3.34
N GLU A 318 -28.09 20.65 -4.38
CA GLU A 318 -28.87 19.60 -5.02
C GLU A 318 -28.83 18.31 -4.19
N PRO A 319 -29.90 17.50 -4.22
CA PRO A 319 -29.92 16.25 -3.49
C PRO A 319 -28.90 15.26 -4.08
N LEU A 320 -28.07 14.67 -3.21
CA LEU A 320 -27.13 13.62 -3.59
C LEU A 320 -27.81 12.26 -3.57
N GLU A 321 -27.81 11.58 -4.70
CA GLU A 321 -28.32 10.22 -4.82
C GLU A 321 -27.26 9.19 -4.42
N ILE A 322 -27.44 8.54 -3.27
CA ILE A 322 -26.51 7.53 -2.76
C ILE A 322 -26.98 6.16 -3.24
N ARG A 323 -26.24 5.56 -4.18
CA ARG A 323 -26.56 4.25 -4.78
C ARG A 323 -25.86 3.11 -4.06
N GLU A 324 -26.35 1.89 -4.29
CA GLU A 324 -25.78 0.62 -3.76
C GLU A 324 -24.25 0.57 -3.77
N ARG A 325 -23.65 0.93 -4.90
CA ARG A 325 -22.20 0.84 -5.08
C ARG A 325 -21.43 1.75 -4.11
N LEU A 326 -21.98 2.91 -3.77
CA LEU A 326 -21.36 3.80 -2.78
C LEU A 326 -21.44 3.18 -1.37
N VAL A 327 -22.61 2.62 -1.01
CA VAL A 327 -22.80 1.94 0.28
C VAL A 327 -21.86 0.74 0.41
N GLU A 328 -21.64 -0.02 -0.67
CA GLU A 328 -20.64 -1.10 -0.70
C GLU A 328 -19.22 -0.61 -0.36
N GLN A 329 -18.83 0.59 -0.80
CA GLN A 329 -17.52 1.16 -0.47
C GLN A 329 -17.45 1.63 0.98
N LEU A 330 -18.51 2.26 1.49
CA LEU A 330 -18.60 2.67 2.88
C LEU A 330 -18.43 1.49 3.84
N LEU A 331 -19.16 0.40 3.58
CA LEU A 331 -19.08 -0.84 4.38
C LEU A 331 -17.67 -1.47 4.40
N LYS A 332 -16.86 -1.23 3.36
CA LYS A 332 -15.47 -1.70 3.27
C LYS A 332 -14.48 -0.77 3.96
N ASN A 333 -14.85 0.49 4.22
CA ASN A 333 -13.94 1.50 4.76
C ASN A 333 -13.90 1.58 6.31
N GLY A 334 -14.52 0.62 7.00
CA GLY A 334 -14.45 0.50 8.46
C GLY A 334 -14.98 1.76 9.17
N LYS A 335 -14.22 2.28 10.15
CA LYS A 335 -14.64 3.42 10.99
C LYS A 335 -14.93 4.70 10.20
N ASP A 336 -14.15 4.99 9.16
CA ASP A 336 -14.40 6.19 8.34
C ASP A 336 -15.65 6.01 7.49
N GLY A 337 -15.90 4.78 7.02
CA GLY A 337 -17.17 4.42 6.39
C GLY A 337 -18.37 4.60 7.32
N ASP A 338 -18.24 4.18 8.59
CA ASP A 338 -19.26 4.41 9.64
C ASP A 338 -19.56 5.90 9.80
N GLN A 339 -18.52 6.74 9.85
CA GLN A 339 -18.70 8.18 10.02
C GLN A 339 -19.37 8.81 8.79
N ILE A 340 -18.90 8.47 7.58
CA ILE A 340 -19.46 9.01 6.34
C ILE A 340 -20.93 8.62 6.19
N LEU A 341 -21.29 7.36 6.44
CA LEU A 341 -22.69 6.95 6.31
C LEU A 341 -23.59 7.71 7.29
N ARG A 342 -23.16 7.91 8.54
CA ARG A 342 -23.91 8.73 9.50
C ARG A 342 -24.14 10.15 8.97
N THR A 343 -23.08 10.81 8.49
CA THR A 343 -23.19 12.15 7.91
C THR A 343 -24.14 12.18 6.71
N LEU A 344 -24.14 11.14 5.88
CA LEU A 344 -25.07 11.04 4.76
C LEU A 344 -26.51 10.92 5.26
N ILE A 345 -26.81 9.97 6.14
CA ILE A 345 -28.17 9.73 6.67
C ILE A 345 -28.70 10.95 7.42
N GLU A 346 -27.89 11.61 8.25
CA GLU A 346 -28.30 12.80 9.00
C GLU A 346 -28.52 14.03 8.09
N SER A 347 -27.98 14.02 6.87
CA SER A 347 -28.13 15.11 5.93
C SER A 347 -29.44 15.00 5.16
N SER A 348 -30.30 16.02 5.33
CA SER A 348 -31.55 16.17 4.58
C SER A 348 -31.38 16.35 3.07
N LYS A 349 -30.14 16.51 2.61
CA LYS A 349 -29.77 16.64 1.19
C LYS A 349 -29.38 15.31 0.56
N THR A 350 -29.41 14.18 1.27
CA THR A 350 -29.09 12.88 0.67
C THR A 350 -30.34 12.05 0.47
N TYR A 351 -30.35 11.30 -0.63
CA TYR A 351 -31.36 10.29 -0.90
C TYR A 351 -30.66 8.97 -1.16
N ILE A 352 -30.69 8.08 -0.17
CA ILE A 352 -30.13 6.74 -0.31
C ILE A 352 -31.15 5.89 -1.09
N HIS A 353 -30.74 5.43 -2.27
CA HIS A 353 -31.52 4.49 -3.07
C HIS A 353 -31.50 3.13 -2.38
N MET A 354 -32.43 2.97 -1.46
CA MET A 354 -32.51 1.78 -0.64
C MET A 354 -33.08 0.61 -1.43
N SER A 355 -32.30 -0.48 -1.47
CA SER A 355 -32.70 -1.74 -2.08
C SER A 355 -32.58 -2.88 -1.06
N SER A 356 -33.26 -4.00 -1.33
CA SER A 356 -33.07 -5.24 -0.55
C SER A 356 -31.62 -5.72 -0.51
N ARG A 357 -30.80 -5.37 -1.50
CA ARG A 357 -29.39 -5.74 -1.59
C ARG A 357 -28.50 -4.82 -0.74
N VAL A 358 -28.81 -3.52 -0.60
CA VAL A 358 -28.13 -2.66 0.38
C VAL A 358 -28.30 -3.21 1.79
N VAL A 359 -29.54 -3.58 2.16
CA VAL A 359 -29.86 -4.13 3.47
C VAL A 359 -29.18 -5.49 3.70
N GLU A 360 -29.13 -6.35 2.67
CA GLU A 360 -28.38 -7.62 2.72
C GLU A 360 -26.88 -7.39 2.93
N GLN A 361 -26.30 -6.38 2.29
CA GLN A 361 -24.88 -6.05 2.42
C GLN A 361 -24.52 -5.61 3.84
N ILE A 362 -25.36 -4.80 4.46
CA ILE A 362 -25.20 -4.36 5.85
C ILE A 362 -25.27 -5.56 6.80
N ALA A 363 -26.21 -6.48 6.57
CA ALA A 363 -26.31 -7.73 7.32
C ALA A 363 -25.05 -8.60 7.22
N SER A 364 -24.41 -8.62 6.05
CA SER A 364 -23.13 -9.31 5.85
C SER A 364 -21.88 -8.49 6.20
N SER A 365 -22.04 -7.26 6.70
CA SER A 365 -20.92 -6.34 6.84
C SER A 365 -20.07 -6.60 8.08
N HIS A 366 -18.79 -6.22 7.96
CA HIS A 366 -17.82 -6.29 9.05
C HIS A 366 -17.68 -4.94 9.76
N ALA A 367 -18.67 -4.05 9.61
CA ALA A 367 -18.72 -2.77 10.29
C ALA A 367 -18.64 -2.96 11.81
N ARG A 368 -18.29 -1.91 12.54
CA ARG A 368 -18.18 -2.05 14.00
C ARG A 368 -19.55 -2.30 14.64
N HIS A 369 -20.57 -1.66 14.08
CA HIS A 369 -21.96 -1.66 14.54
C HIS A 369 -22.93 -1.80 13.35
N PRO A 370 -22.96 -2.96 12.68
CA PRO A 370 -23.87 -3.19 11.55
C PRO A 370 -25.35 -3.07 11.93
N GLU A 371 -25.70 -3.36 13.19
CA GLU A 371 -27.04 -3.18 13.76
C GLU A 371 -27.50 -1.73 13.74
N GLU A 372 -26.63 -0.78 14.09
CA GLU A 372 -26.95 0.66 14.06
C GLU A 372 -27.21 1.13 12.64
N TRP A 373 -26.42 0.63 11.67
CA TRP A 373 -26.63 0.95 10.26
C TRP A 373 -27.95 0.39 9.75
N PHE A 374 -28.29 -0.82 10.18
CA PHE A 374 -29.56 -1.45 9.84
C PHE A 374 -30.72 -0.62 10.40
N GLU A 375 -30.67 -0.26 11.68
CA GLU A 375 -31.67 0.58 12.34
C GLU A 375 -31.87 1.91 11.61
N MET A 376 -30.81 2.70 11.45
CA MET A 376 -30.86 4.03 10.82
C MET A 376 -31.46 3.99 9.41
N ILE A 377 -31.12 2.96 8.63
CA ILE A 377 -31.64 2.78 7.28
C ILE A 377 -33.10 2.35 7.29
N MET A 378 -33.49 1.45 8.20
CA MET A 378 -34.86 0.97 8.29
C MET A 378 -35.81 2.08 8.74
N GLU A 379 -35.36 3.00 9.59
CA GLU A 379 -36.10 4.21 9.99
C GLU A 379 -36.35 5.17 8.82
N GLU A 380 -35.33 5.44 8.00
CA GLU A 380 -35.44 6.34 6.84
C GLU A 380 -36.34 5.79 5.71
N MET A 381 -36.52 4.46 5.63
CA MET A 381 -37.25 3.84 4.52
C MET A 381 -38.79 4.08 4.50
N GLN A 382 -39.38 4.86 5.43
CA GLN A 382 -40.80 5.26 5.50
C GLN A 382 -41.81 4.25 4.91
N GLY A 383 -41.63 2.98 5.28
CA GLY A 383 -42.29 1.83 4.66
C GLY A 383 -41.43 0.61 4.94
N ALA A 384 -41.68 -0.02 6.10
CA ALA A 384 -40.83 -1.07 6.67
C ALA A 384 -40.31 -2.04 5.60
N PRO A 385 -39.00 -2.02 5.31
CA PRO A 385 -38.39 -3.07 4.52
C PRO A 385 -38.63 -4.36 5.28
N ARG A 386 -39.30 -5.32 4.66
CA ARG A 386 -39.49 -6.61 5.33
C ARG A 386 -38.14 -7.29 5.45
N VAL A 387 -37.82 -7.78 6.64
CA VAL A 387 -36.67 -8.67 6.82
C VAL A 387 -36.87 -9.89 5.94
N THR A 388 -36.07 -10.01 4.88
CA THR A 388 -36.17 -11.11 3.92
C THR A 388 -35.32 -12.28 4.38
N PRO A 389 -35.63 -13.53 3.94
CA PRO A 389 -34.78 -14.68 4.23
C PRO A 389 -33.32 -14.53 3.75
N ARG A 390 -33.06 -13.64 2.76
CA ARG A 390 -31.70 -13.32 2.30
C ARG A 390 -30.93 -12.52 3.34
N ILE A 391 -31.56 -11.51 3.94
CA ILE A 391 -30.98 -10.68 5.01
C ILE A 391 -30.66 -11.56 6.22
N VAL A 392 -31.59 -12.40 6.66
CA VAL A 392 -31.37 -13.31 7.80
C VAL A 392 -30.24 -14.30 7.50
N LYS A 393 -30.21 -14.86 6.29
CA LYS A 393 -29.11 -15.76 5.88
C LYS A 393 -27.76 -15.03 5.86
N ALA A 394 -27.72 -13.78 5.38
CA ALA A 394 -26.51 -12.97 5.34
C ALA A 394 -25.99 -12.67 6.76
N ALA A 395 -26.87 -12.32 7.69
CA ALA A 395 -26.54 -12.14 9.11
C ALA A 395 -26.01 -13.45 9.74
N ALA A 396 -26.68 -14.58 9.50
CA ALA A 396 -26.22 -15.88 9.99
C ALA A 396 -24.84 -16.29 9.44
N ALA A 397 -24.54 -15.93 8.18
CA ALA A 397 -23.26 -16.20 7.52
C ALA A 397 -22.15 -15.20 7.88
N ASN A 398 -22.45 -14.11 8.60
CA ASN A 398 -21.49 -13.06 8.89
C ASN A 398 -20.46 -13.54 9.93
N GLU A 399 -19.21 -13.72 9.50
CA GLU A 399 -18.18 -14.30 10.35
C GLU A 399 -17.69 -13.38 11.48
N GLU A 400 -17.77 -12.06 11.30
CA GLU A 400 -17.25 -11.09 12.28
C GLU A 400 -18.32 -10.57 13.24
N ARG A 401 -19.53 -10.33 12.74
CA ARG A 401 -20.63 -9.67 13.47
C ARG A 401 -21.97 -10.41 13.42
N GLY A 402 -21.96 -11.67 13.00
CA GLY A 402 -23.19 -12.44 12.81
C GLY A 402 -24.01 -12.61 14.08
N GLU A 403 -23.35 -12.76 15.24
CA GLU A 403 -24.04 -12.84 16.53
C GLU A 403 -24.82 -11.55 16.85
N GLN A 404 -24.18 -10.39 16.75
CA GLN A 404 -24.82 -9.10 17.06
C GLN A 404 -25.96 -8.82 16.08
N MET A 405 -25.74 -9.07 14.79
CA MET A 405 -26.76 -8.82 13.78
C MET A 405 -27.94 -9.79 13.90
N MET A 406 -27.69 -11.07 14.20
CA MET A 406 -28.77 -12.04 14.42
C MET A 406 -29.56 -11.74 15.70
N ALA A 407 -28.90 -11.32 16.78
CA ALA A 407 -29.58 -10.87 18.00
C ALA A 407 -30.53 -9.71 17.69
N TYR A 408 -30.01 -8.66 17.03
CA TYR A 408 -30.81 -7.51 16.65
C TYR A 408 -32.02 -7.89 15.78
N LEU A 409 -31.82 -8.73 14.76
CA LEU A 409 -32.94 -9.17 13.92
C LEU A 409 -34.01 -9.93 14.71
N LEU A 410 -33.62 -10.82 15.61
CA LEU A 410 -34.56 -11.60 16.42
C LEU A 410 -35.30 -10.74 17.45
N ASP A 411 -34.62 -9.78 18.07
CA ASP A 411 -35.17 -8.91 19.12
C ASP A 411 -36.17 -7.88 18.56
N PHE A 412 -35.90 -7.29 17.39
CA PHE A 412 -36.71 -6.20 16.84
C PHE A 412 -37.71 -6.63 15.77
N TYR A 413 -37.48 -7.76 15.09
CA TYR A 413 -38.34 -8.26 14.00
C TYR A 413 -38.95 -9.63 14.28
N GLU A 414 -38.83 -10.14 15.52
CA GLU A 414 -39.39 -11.39 16.06
C GLU A 414 -40.13 -12.31 15.06
N ASP A 415 -41.39 -11.98 14.76
CA ASP A 415 -42.32 -12.79 13.95
C ASP A 415 -41.99 -12.80 12.44
N ASP A 416 -41.37 -11.73 11.93
CA ASP A 416 -40.94 -11.59 10.54
C ASP A 416 -39.67 -12.41 10.23
N VAL A 417 -38.89 -12.77 11.25
CA VAL A 417 -37.67 -13.57 11.12
C VAL A 417 -38.00 -15.06 11.10
N LYS A 418 -38.10 -15.64 9.89
CA LYS A 418 -38.28 -17.08 9.69
C LYS A 418 -36.96 -17.82 9.51
N ILE A 419 -36.71 -18.81 10.37
CA ILE A 419 -35.48 -19.60 10.35
C ILE A 419 -35.69 -20.86 9.53
N SER A 420 -35.24 -20.82 8.27
CA SER A 420 -35.20 -22.00 7.41
C SER A 420 -33.96 -22.85 7.63
N GLU A 421 -33.98 -24.13 7.19
CA GLU A 421 -32.79 -24.98 7.14
C GLU A 421 -31.62 -24.28 6.43
N ARG A 422 -31.87 -23.46 5.39
CA ARG A 422 -30.80 -22.75 4.66
C ARG A 422 -30.12 -21.68 5.49
N ILE A 423 -30.84 -21.04 6.42
CA ILE A 423 -30.30 -20.05 7.36
C ILE A 423 -29.50 -20.78 8.44
N MET A 424 -30.07 -21.86 8.98
CA MET A 424 -29.40 -22.69 9.98
C MET A 424 -28.06 -23.26 9.44
N ARG A 425 -28.06 -23.78 8.21
CA ARG A 425 -26.84 -24.23 7.52
C ARG A 425 -25.81 -23.11 7.36
N ALA A 426 -26.24 -21.88 7.10
CA ALA A 426 -25.34 -20.74 6.98
C ALA A 426 -24.66 -20.44 8.33
N ALA A 427 -25.40 -20.47 9.44
CA ALA A 427 -24.85 -20.33 10.79
C ALA A 427 -23.90 -21.48 11.14
N VAL A 428 -24.26 -22.73 10.85
CA VAL A 428 -23.42 -23.91 11.12
C VAL A 428 -22.10 -23.86 10.35
N LYS A 429 -22.10 -23.38 9.10
CA LYS A 429 -20.88 -23.24 8.28
C LYS A 429 -20.01 -22.04 8.65
N ASN A 430 -20.53 -21.09 9.43
CA ASN A 430 -19.81 -19.88 9.80
C ASN A 430 -18.66 -20.25 10.76
N GLN A 431 -17.42 -20.06 10.29
CA GLN A 431 -16.23 -20.57 10.97
C GLN A 431 -15.90 -19.76 12.23
N LYS A 432 -16.33 -18.51 12.34
CA LYS A 432 -15.93 -17.63 13.45
C LYS A 432 -17.07 -17.41 14.44
N SER A 433 -18.19 -16.86 13.96
CA SER A 433 -19.35 -16.51 14.77
C SER A 433 -20.47 -17.54 14.70
N GLY A 434 -20.25 -18.70 14.07
CA GLY A 434 -21.30 -19.70 13.86
C GLY A 434 -21.85 -20.31 15.14
N LEU A 435 -20.98 -20.64 16.10
CA LEU A 435 -21.41 -21.23 17.38
C LEU A 435 -22.41 -20.36 18.17
N PRO A 436 -22.11 -19.08 18.48
CA PRO A 436 -23.07 -18.25 19.21
C PRO A 436 -24.37 -18.01 18.42
N VAL A 437 -24.30 -17.89 17.09
CA VAL A 437 -25.50 -17.79 16.25
C VAL A 437 -26.34 -19.07 16.31
N VAL A 438 -25.71 -20.25 16.22
CA VAL A 438 -26.40 -21.55 16.33
C VAL A 438 -27.06 -21.70 17.70
N ASP A 439 -26.36 -21.39 18.79
CA ASP A 439 -26.91 -21.46 20.16
C ASP A 439 -28.14 -20.56 20.30
N MET A 440 -28.04 -19.31 19.86
CA MET A 440 -29.14 -18.34 19.88
C MET A 440 -30.34 -18.83 19.06
N LEU A 441 -30.12 -19.29 17.83
CA LEU A 441 -31.19 -19.78 16.95
C LEU A 441 -31.94 -20.98 17.55
N ILE A 442 -31.23 -21.92 18.19
CA ILE A 442 -31.88 -23.08 18.80
C ILE A 442 -32.63 -22.68 20.06
N ARG A 443 -32.10 -21.78 20.88
CA ARG A 443 -32.78 -21.29 22.09
C ARG A 443 -34.06 -20.52 21.76
N GLU A 444 -33.98 -19.60 20.81
CA GLU A 444 -35.09 -18.70 20.46
C GLU A 444 -36.11 -19.31 19.50
N ARG A 445 -35.70 -20.26 18.65
CA ARG A 445 -36.56 -20.81 17.57
C ARG A 445 -36.54 -22.34 17.47
N GLY A 446 -35.82 -23.07 18.33
CA GLY A 446 -35.77 -24.54 18.27
C GLY A 446 -37.12 -25.24 18.55
N HIS A 447 -38.02 -24.59 19.28
CA HIS A 447 -39.35 -25.12 19.62
C HIS A 447 -40.45 -24.76 18.60
N SER A 448 -40.16 -23.85 17.64
CA SER A 448 -41.18 -23.33 16.71
C SER A 448 -41.52 -24.31 15.58
N GLY A 449 -40.68 -25.34 15.37
CA GLY A 449 -40.82 -26.27 14.25
C GLY A 449 -40.43 -25.67 12.89
N GLU A 450 -39.88 -24.45 12.84
CA GLU A 450 -39.47 -23.77 11.60
C GLU A 450 -38.30 -24.47 10.89
N PHE A 451 -37.42 -25.13 11.65
CA PHE A 451 -36.37 -25.98 11.14
C PHE A 451 -36.25 -27.26 11.98
N GLN A 452 -35.64 -28.28 11.39
CA GLN A 452 -35.31 -29.52 12.06
C GLN A 452 -33.81 -29.72 12.03
N VAL A 453 -33.24 -30.15 13.15
CA VAL A 453 -31.86 -30.63 13.17
C VAL A 453 -31.83 -31.97 12.45
N ASN A 454 -30.95 -32.09 11.45
CA ASN A 454 -30.84 -33.25 10.59
C ASN A 454 -29.37 -33.59 10.32
N GLU A 455 -29.12 -34.69 9.61
CA GLU A 455 -27.78 -35.18 9.29
C GLU A 455 -26.98 -34.16 8.46
N ARG A 456 -27.65 -33.31 7.65
CA ARG A 456 -26.97 -32.28 6.84
C ARG A 456 -26.40 -31.14 7.70
N LEU A 457 -27.08 -30.77 8.79
CA LEU A 457 -26.51 -29.82 9.75
C LEU A 457 -25.30 -30.41 10.46
N VAL A 458 -25.33 -31.71 10.78
CA VAL A 458 -24.18 -32.39 11.40
C VAL A 458 -23.01 -32.55 10.43
N GLU A 459 -23.28 -32.88 9.16
CA GLU A 459 -22.29 -32.89 8.10
C GLU A 459 -21.62 -31.51 7.94
N ASP A 460 -22.42 -30.44 7.86
CA ASP A 460 -21.90 -29.08 7.76
C ASP A 460 -21.08 -28.67 9.00
N ALA A 461 -21.51 -29.08 10.20
CA ALA A 461 -20.81 -28.82 11.45
C ALA A 461 -19.50 -29.63 11.53
N ALA A 462 -19.50 -30.87 11.03
CA ALA A 462 -18.31 -31.70 10.94
C ALA A 462 -17.24 -31.07 10.03
N GLY A 463 -17.66 -30.36 8.98
CA GLY A 463 -16.78 -29.56 8.12
C GLY A 463 -16.38 -28.18 8.66
N ASN A 464 -16.89 -27.76 9.84
CA ASN A 464 -16.51 -26.50 10.47
C ASN A 464 -15.22 -26.70 11.28
N GLU A 465 -14.11 -26.16 10.78
CA GLU A 465 -12.77 -26.41 11.34
C GLU A 465 -12.62 -25.81 12.74
N LYS A 466 -13.18 -24.62 12.97
CA LYS A 466 -12.94 -23.85 14.19
C LYS A 466 -13.89 -24.17 15.34
N SER A 467 -15.17 -24.35 15.03
CA SER A 467 -16.25 -24.48 16.03
C SER A 467 -17.07 -25.76 15.89
N GLY A 468 -16.73 -26.63 14.92
CA GLY A 468 -17.54 -27.79 14.55
C GLY A 468 -17.92 -28.71 15.72
N LYS A 469 -16.95 -29.09 16.57
CA LYS A 469 -17.20 -29.93 17.75
C LYS A 469 -18.29 -29.36 18.66
N LYS A 470 -18.14 -28.07 19.02
CA LYS A 470 -19.09 -27.39 19.91
C LYS A 470 -20.46 -27.21 19.26
N ILE A 471 -20.49 -26.95 17.95
CA ILE A 471 -21.75 -26.85 17.21
C ILE A 471 -22.47 -28.21 17.22
N ILE A 472 -21.76 -29.31 16.97
CA ILE A 472 -22.32 -30.67 17.05
C ILE A 472 -22.85 -30.96 18.46
N ASP A 473 -22.12 -30.58 19.50
CA ASP A 473 -22.56 -30.73 20.89
C ASP A 473 -23.90 -30.03 21.16
N VAL A 474 -24.04 -28.77 20.73
CA VAL A 474 -25.30 -27.99 20.89
C VAL A 474 -26.43 -28.64 20.11
N LEU A 475 -26.19 -29.07 18.86
CA LEU A 475 -27.19 -29.75 18.03
C LEU A 475 -27.68 -31.06 18.68
N LEU A 476 -26.76 -31.86 19.23
CA LEU A 476 -27.08 -33.15 19.86
C LEU A 476 -27.74 -32.99 21.24
N GLN A 477 -27.40 -31.95 22.01
CA GLN A 477 -28.06 -31.67 23.29
C GLN A 477 -29.56 -31.38 23.12
N HIS A 478 -29.95 -30.76 22.00
CA HIS A 478 -31.34 -30.38 21.76
C HIS A 478 -32.22 -31.48 21.14
N MET A 479 -31.65 -32.53 20.55
CA MET A 479 -32.42 -33.56 19.83
C MET A 479 -32.46 -34.93 20.51
N GLY A 480 -31.61 -35.18 21.51
CA GLY A 480 -31.31 -36.55 21.94
C GLY A 480 -30.66 -37.35 20.79
N ASP A 481 -30.20 -38.57 21.07
CA ASP A 481 -29.26 -39.34 20.24
C ASP A 481 -29.85 -39.90 18.91
N CYS A 482 -30.68 -39.14 18.21
CA CYS A 482 -31.42 -39.55 17.01
C CYS A 482 -30.66 -39.37 15.68
N ILE A 483 -29.42 -38.88 15.68
CA ILE A 483 -28.68 -38.60 14.44
C ILE A 483 -27.87 -39.82 14.02
N GLN A 484 -28.17 -40.35 12.83
CA GLN A 484 -27.41 -41.46 12.27
C GLN A 484 -26.14 -40.95 11.58
N LEU A 485 -24.98 -41.47 11.98
CA LEU A 485 -23.74 -41.25 11.26
C LEU A 485 -23.82 -41.91 9.88
N ASN A 486 -23.54 -41.13 8.84
CA ASN A 486 -23.46 -41.61 7.46
C ASN A 486 -22.06 -41.33 6.88
N ASP A 487 -21.79 -41.88 5.70
CA ASP A 487 -20.48 -41.74 5.05
C ASP A 487 -20.10 -40.26 4.82
N ALA A 488 -21.05 -39.40 4.49
CA ALA A 488 -20.80 -37.98 4.26
C ALA A 488 -20.34 -37.24 5.54
N ILE A 489 -20.92 -37.54 6.69
CA ILE A 489 -20.48 -37.00 7.99
C ILE A 489 -19.05 -37.48 8.28
N LEU A 490 -18.77 -38.77 8.11
CA LEU A 490 -17.44 -39.33 8.36
C LEU A 490 -16.37 -38.76 7.43
N GLU A 491 -16.70 -38.56 6.15
CA GLU A 491 -15.84 -37.89 5.18
C GLU A 491 -15.55 -36.43 5.58
N ALA A 492 -16.58 -35.69 6.02
CA ALA A 492 -16.42 -34.32 6.48
C ALA A 492 -15.52 -34.23 7.73
N VAL A 493 -15.70 -35.14 8.70
CA VAL A 493 -14.83 -35.24 9.89
C VAL A 493 -13.39 -35.56 9.49
N ALA A 494 -13.18 -36.50 8.57
CA ALA A 494 -11.84 -36.88 8.12
C ALA A 494 -11.12 -35.76 7.36
N ALA A 495 -11.87 -34.89 6.67
CA ALA A 495 -11.33 -33.73 5.98
C ALA A 495 -11.03 -32.54 6.92
N ASN A 496 -11.61 -32.52 8.13
CA ASN A 496 -11.45 -31.43 9.10
C ASN A 496 -10.09 -31.49 9.80
N LYS A 497 -9.21 -30.54 9.46
CA LYS A 497 -7.82 -30.52 9.90
C LYS A 497 -7.61 -30.00 11.32
N GLU A 498 -8.57 -29.26 11.87
CA GLU A 498 -8.44 -28.61 13.18
C GLU A 498 -9.18 -29.39 14.28
N SER A 499 -10.42 -29.82 14.01
CA SER A 499 -11.33 -30.43 15.00
C SER A 499 -11.75 -31.87 14.68
N GLY A 500 -11.27 -32.48 13.59
CA GLY A 500 -11.76 -33.79 13.13
C GLY A 500 -11.59 -34.93 14.13
N GLU A 501 -10.41 -35.04 14.76
CA GLU A 501 -10.13 -36.08 15.77
C GLU A 501 -11.07 -35.95 16.98
N ASP A 502 -11.20 -34.73 17.48
CA ASP A 502 -12.08 -34.33 18.57
C ASP A 502 -13.57 -34.62 18.30
N ILE A 503 -14.01 -34.41 17.06
CA ILE A 503 -15.39 -34.70 16.63
C ILE A 503 -15.60 -36.22 16.55
N MET A 504 -14.62 -36.97 16.06
CA MET A 504 -14.71 -38.43 16.02
C MET A 504 -14.73 -39.05 17.42
N GLU A 505 -14.00 -38.47 18.37
CA GLU A 505 -14.06 -38.87 19.78
C GLU A 505 -15.44 -38.57 20.38
N LEU A 506 -16.03 -37.40 20.08
CA LEU A 506 -17.38 -37.04 20.51
C LEU A 506 -18.40 -38.10 20.08
N PHE A 507 -18.36 -38.50 18.81
CA PHE A 507 -19.25 -39.51 18.24
C PHE A 507 -19.03 -40.93 18.77
N ARG A 508 -17.89 -41.20 19.44
CA ARG A 508 -17.66 -42.49 20.12
C ARG A 508 -18.20 -42.51 21.55
N MET A 509 -18.29 -41.36 22.19
CA MET A 509 -18.69 -41.24 23.60
C MET A 509 -20.21 -41.21 23.79
N ARG A 510 -20.95 -40.78 22.77
CA ARG A 510 -22.40 -40.92 22.68
C ARG A 510 -22.75 -42.14 21.86
#